data_AF-A0AA51MKI3-F1
#
_entry.id   AF-A0AA51MKI3-F1
#
_cell.length_a   1.000
_cell.length_b   1.000
_cell.length_c   1.000
_cell.angle_alpha   90.00
_cell.angle_beta   90.00
_cell.angle_gamma   90.00
#
_symmetry.space_group_name_H-M   'P 1'
#
loop_
_entity.id
_entity.type
_entity.pdbx_description
1 polymer ?
#
loop_
_entity_poly.entity_id
_entity_poly.type
_entity_poly.pdbx_seq_one_letter_code
_entity_poly.pdbx_strand_id
1 'polypeptide(L)'
;MRIDDFSKWLEVHTDLGTRAQSDAKSRCKRIEKYEGDLDQHFINDSMFDLLERFKYSRHDQEAGISLKHKIIIKGDEVNGTASLLNAANLYYKFCLASPPKK
;
A
#
# COMPACT_ATOMS: atom_id res chain seq x y z
N MET A 1 -2.87 7.48 8.47
CA MET A 1 -1.43 7.13 8.46
C MET A 1 -0.58 8.29 8.98
N ARG A 2 0.59 7.98 9.55
CA ARG A 2 1.63 8.94 9.96
C ARG A 2 2.47 9.42 8.76
N ILE A 3 1.86 10.23 7.89
CA ILE A 3 2.43 10.59 6.59
C ILE A 3 3.77 11.35 6.67
N ASP A 4 3.95 12.22 7.66
CA ASP A 4 5.18 13.00 7.81
C ASP A 4 6.35 12.13 8.27
N ASP A 5 6.10 11.23 9.22
CA ASP A 5 7.08 10.25 9.68
C ASP A 5 7.42 9.26 8.58
N PHE A 6 6.42 8.81 7.82
CA PHE A 6 6.64 7.96 6.66
C PHE A 6 7.47 8.66 5.58
N SER A 7 7.26 9.97 5.33
CA SER A 7 8.08 10.73 4.38
C SER A 7 9.55 10.75 4.81
N LYS A 8 9.82 11.09 6.07
CA LYS A 8 11.18 11.10 6.62
C LYS A 8 11.81 9.72 6.58
N TRP A 9 11.03 8.69 6.89
CA TRP A 9 11.52 7.32 6.84
C TRP A 9 11.90 6.91 5.42
N LEU A 10 11.08 7.23 4.41
CA LEU A 10 11.40 6.98 3.00
C LEU A 10 12.69 7.67 2.56
N GLU A 11 12.90 8.92 2.98
CA GLU A 11 14.08 9.71 2.63
C GLU A 11 15.38 9.12 3.22
N VAL A 12 15.30 8.53 4.42
CA VAL A 12 16.49 8.02 5.14
C VAL A 12 16.75 6.53 4.91
N HIS A 13 15.70 5.72 4.69
CA HIS A 13 15.80 4.25 4.70
C HIS A 13 15.58 3.61 3.34
N THR A 14 15.41 4.40 2.27
CA THR A 14 15.23 3.86 0.92
C THR A 14 16.04 4.64 -0.10
N ASP A 15 16.52 3.97 -1.14
CA ASP A 15 17.19 4.60 -2.29
C ASP A 15 16.19 5.15 -3.33
N LEU A 16 14.92 5.31 -2.96
CA LEU A 16 13.88 5.79 -3.87
C LEU A 16 14.11 7.27 -4.20
N GLY A 17 14.09 7.60 -5.49
CA GLY A 17 14.09 9.00 -5.93
C GLY A 17 12.83 9.76 -5.47
N THR A 18 12.92 11.09 -5.41
CA THR A 18 11.86 11.99 -4.91
C THR A 18 10.48 11.74 -5.54
N ARG A 19 10.44 11.47 -6.85
CA ARG A 19 9.19 11.13 -7.56
C ARG A 19 8.60 9.82 -7.05
N ALA A 20 9.40 8.77 -6.89
CA ALA A 20 8.93 7.48 -6.41
C ALA A 20 8.43 7.55 -4.97
N GLN A 21 9.08 8.35 -4.11
CA GLN A 21 8.60 8.63 -2.75
C GLN A 21 7.25 9.36 -2.76
N SER A 22 7.09 10.39 -3.60
CA SER A 22 5.81 11.12 -3.76
C SER A 22 4.70 10.18 -4.24
N ASP A 23 4.98 9.34 -5.22
CA ASP A 23 4.03 8.39 -5.75
C ASP A 23 3.63 7.33 -4.70
N ALA A 24 4.58 6.84 -3.90
CA ALA A 24 4.29 5.93 -2.79
C ALA A 24 3.33 6.56 -1.78
N LYS A 25 3.61 7.81 -1.35
CA LYS A 25 2.72 8.58 -0.46
C LYS A 25 1.31 8.77 -1.05
N SER A 26 1.23 9.13 -2.33
CA SER A 26 -0.04 9.31 -3.04
C SER A 26 -0.86 8.01 -3.10
N ARG A 27 -0.19 6.88 -3.40
CA ARG A 27 -0.84 5.56 -3.40
C ARG A 27 -1.30 5.15 -2.01
N CYS A 28 -0.51 5.37 -0.95
CA CYS A 28 -0.96 5.12 0.43
C CYS A 28 -2.21 5.93 0.79
N LYS A 29 -2.23 7.24 0.48
CA LYS A 29 -3.44 8.07 0.68
C LYS A 29 -4.65 7.54 -0.07
N ARG A 30 -4.43 7.06 -1.30
CA ARG A 30 -5.50 6.43 -2.08
C ARG A 30 -5.98 5.14 -1.43
N ILE A 31 -5.09 4.31 -0.88
CA ILE A 31 -5.49 3.10 -0.14
C ILE A 31 -6.35 3.51 1.05
N GLU A 32 -5.93 4.48 1.85
CA GLU A 32 -6.71 4.92 3.02
C GLU A 32 -8.11 5.41 2.68
N LYS A 33 -8.25 6.09 1.54
CA LYS A 33 -9.54 6.58 1.06
C LYS A 33 -10.57 5.46 0.83
N TYR A 34 -10.14 4.26 0.43
CA TYR A 34 -11.05 3.16 0.04
C TYR A 34 -11.03 1.98 1.01
N GLU A 35 -9.88 1.70 1.61
CA GLU A 35 -9.66 0.53 2.46
C GLU A 35 -9.57 0.88 3.95
N GLY A 36 -9.46 2.17 4.32
CA GLY A 36 -9.32 2.62 5.70
C GLY A 36 -7.88 2.88 6.14
N ASP A 37 -7.71 3.44 7.34
CA ASP A 37 -6.43 3.94 7.86
C ASP A 37 -5.35 2.85 7.97
N LEU A 38 -4.16 3.11 7.43
CA LEU A 38 -3.08 2.13 7.36
C LEU A 38 -2.44 1.83 8.72
N ASP A 39 -2.42 2.79 9.66
CA ASP A 39 -1.94 2.51 11.02
C ASP A 39 -2.92 1.57 11.73
N GLN A 40 -4.23 1.75 11.53
CA GLN A 40 -5.24 0.83 12.07
C GLN A 40 -5.15 -0.57 11.47
N HIS A 41 -4.93 -0.70 10.15
CA HIS A 41 -4.64 -2.01 9.53
C HIS A 41 -3.43 -2.67 10.19
N PHE A 42 -2.35 -1.93 10.44
CA PHE A 42 -1.18 -2.47 11.12
C PHE A 42 -1.47 -2.87 12.57
N ILE A 43 -2.20 -2.06 13.33
CA ILE A 43 -2.57 -2.36 14.72
C ILE A 43 -3.43 -3.62 14.83
N ASN A 44 -4.36 -3.81 13.90
CA ASN A 44 -5.34 -4.89 13.94
C ASN A 44 -4.72 -6.25 13.60
N ASP A 45 -3.99 -6.34 12.50
CA ASP A 45 -3.48 -7.62 11.99
C ASP A 45 -2.13 -7.50 11.27
N SER A 46 -1.36 -6.45 11.58
CA SER A 46 -0.09 -6.14 10.88
C SER A 46 -0.28 -5.95 9.36
N MET A 47 -1.45 -5.45 8.94
CA MET A 47 -1.84 -5.23 7.55
C MET A 47 -1.98 -6.51 6.72
N PHE A 48 -2.04 -7.69 7.35
CA PHE A 48 -2.07 -8.97 6.65
C PHE A 48 -3.24 -9.07 5.67
N ASP A 49 -4.46 -8.88 6.15
CA ASP A 49 -5.69 -8.95 5.34
C ASP A 49 -5.69 -7.92 4.21
N LEU A 50 -5.21 -6.71 4.50
CA LEU A 50 -5.05 -5.65 3.48
C LEU A 50 -4.08 -6.07 2.36
N LEU A 51 -2.91 -6.60 2.72
CA LEU A 51 -1.90 -7.03 1.73
C LEU A 51 -2.38 -8.24 0.93
N GLU A 52 -3.09 -9.19 1.54
CA GLU A 52 -3.70 -10.32 0.84
C GLU A 52 -4.72 -9.86 -0.22
N ARG A 53 -5.53 -8.83 0.06
CA ARG A 53 -6.47 -8.27 -0.92
C ARG A 53 -5.77 -7.64 -2.14
N PHE A 54 -4.53 -7.20 -1.97
CA PHE A 54 -3.71 -6.66 -3.06
C PHE A 54 -2.91 -7.73 -3.81
N LYS A 55 -2.99 -9.00 -3.43
CA LYS A 55 -2.45 -10.09 -4.25
C LYS A 55 -3.39 -10.37 -5.42
N TYR A 56 -3.00 -9.88 -6.59
CA TYR A 56 -3.70 -10.08 -7.84
C TYR A 56 -2.67 -10.27 -8.96
N SER A 57 -2.81 -11.35 -9.71
CA SER A 57 -1.89 -11.76 -10.76
C SER A 57 -2.51 -11.64 -12.14
N ARG A 58 -1.67 -11.72 -13.18
CA ARG A 58 -2.15 -11.83 -14.56
C ARG A 58 -3.01 -13.07 -14.78
N HIS A 59 -2.68 -14.18 -14.11
CA HIS A 59 -3.49 -15.39 -14.18
C HIS A 59 -4.89 -15.18 -13.61
N ASP A 60 -5.02 -14.44 -12.50
CA ASP A 60 -6.32 -14.09 -11.92
C ASP A 60 -7.15 -13.24 -12.89
N GLN A 61 -6.51 -12.28 -13.57
CA GLN A 61 -7.15 -11.46 -14.58
C GLN A 61 -7.60 -12.28 -15.80
N GLU A 62 -6.76 -13.18 -16.31
CA GLU A 62 -7.09 -14.09 -17.42
C GLU A 62 -8.22 -15.05 -17.05
N ALA A 63 -8.30 -15.46 -15.77
CA ALA A 63 -9.37 -16.28 -15.22
C ALA A 63 -10.65 -15.49 -14.90
N GLY A 64 -10.68 -14.17 -15.11
CA GLY A 64 -11.84 -13.32 -14.84
C GLY A 64 -12.15 -13.12 -13.34
N ILE A 65 -11.17 -13.36 -12.46
CA ILE A 65 -11.31 -13.14 -11.02
C ILE A 65 -11.38 -11.63 -10.77
N SER A 66 -12.36 -11.19 -10.00
CA SER A 66 -12.49 -9.78 -9.65
C SER A 66 -11.47 -9.36 -8.58
N LEU A 67 -11.05 -8.09 -8.64
CA LEU A 67 -10.22 -7.47 -7.61
C LEU A 67 -10.87 -7.58 -6.22
N LYS A 68 -10.06 -7.93 -5.21
CA LYS A 68 -10.55 -8.11 -3.83
C LYS A 68 -10.66 -6.80 -3.05
N HIS A 69 -10.06 -5.72 -3.57
CA HIS A 69 -10.08 -4.38 -2.95
C HIS A 69 -11.09 -3.45 -3.63
N LYS A 70 -11.51 -2.40 -2.94
CA LYS A 70 -12.52 -1.42 -3.38
C LYS A 70 -11.96 -0.32 -4.28
N ILE A 71 -10.64 -0.28 -4.50
CA ILE A 71 -9.99 0.77 -5.29
C ILE A 71 -10.24 0.55 -6.79
N ILE A 72 -10.90 1.52 -7.43
CA ILE A 72 -11.17 1.51 -8.87
C ILE A 72 -9.86 1.76 -9.63
N ILE A 73 -9.34 0.80 -10.39
CA ILE A 73 -8.18 0.96 -11.26
C ILE A 73 -8.68 1.26 -12.69
N LYS A 74 -8.15 2.33 -13.30
CA LYS A 74 -8.40 2.62 -14.72
C LYS A 74 -7.21 2.11 -15.53
N GLY A 75 -7.46 1.17 -16.45
CA GLY A 75 -6.41 0.55 -17.27
C GLY A 75 -6.01 -0.82 -16.74
N ASP A 76 -4.70 -1.10 -16.72
CA ASP A 76 -4.16 -2.40 -16.32
C ASP A 76 -4.34 -2.64 -14.81
N GLU A 77 -5.29 -3.51 -14.47
CA GLU A 77 -5.63 -3.89 -13.10
C GLU A 77 -4.46 -4.59 -12.39
N VAL A 78 -3.69 -5.42 -13.08
CA VAL A 78 -2.56 -6.15 -12.49
C VAL A 78 -1.47 -5.18 -12.08
N ASN A 79 -1.04 -4.32 -13.01
CA ASN A 79 0.00 -3.33 -12.74
C ASN A 79 -0.48 -2.26 -11.75
N GLY A 80 -1.75 -1.86 -11.83
CA GLY A 80 -2.36 -0.93 -10.88
C GLY A 80 -2.39 -1.50 -9.46
N THR A 81 -2.76 -2.77 -9.31
CA THR A 81 -2.83 -3.47 -8.02
C THR A 81 -1.43 -3.70 -7.47
N ALA A 82 -0.49 -4.15 -8.29
CA ALA A 82 0.91 -4.32 -7.90
C ALA A 82 1.54 -3.01 -7.40
N SER A 83 1.21 -1.88 -8.03
CA SER A 83 1.68 -0.56 -7.59
C SER A 83 1.13 -0.16 -6.22
N LEU A 84 -0.12 -0.51 -5.92
CA LEU A 84 -0.75 -0.29 -4.60
C LEU A 84 -0.12 -1.21 -3.56
N LEU A 85 0.07 -2.50 -3.88
CA LEU A 85 0.74 -3.48 -3.05
C LEU A 85 2.15 -3.01 -2.66
N ASN A 86 2.92 -2.49 -3.61
CA ASN A 86 4.27 -1.97 -3.35
C ASN A 86 4.25 -0.80 -2.35
N ALA A 87 3.31 0.14 -2.51
CA ALA A 87 3.17 1.26 -1.58
C ALA A 87 2.74 0.79 -0.17
N ALA A 88 1.78 -0.15 -0.09
CA ALA A 88 1.36 -0.76 1.17
C ALA A 88 2.52 -1.49 1.87
N ASN A 89 3.34 -2.23 1.12
CA ASN A 89 4.54 -2.89 1.65
C ASN A 89 5.59 -1.92 2.17
N LEU A 90 5.79 -0.77 1.51
CA LEU A 90 6.68 0.28 2.03
C LEU A 90 6.17 0.82 3.37
N TYR A 91 4.85 1.05 3.47
CA TYR A 91 4.24 1.50 4.72
C TYR A 91 4.33 0.44 5.82
N TYR A 92 4.11 -0.83 5.48
CA TYR A 92 4.30 -1.96 6.39
C TYR A 92 5.73 -2.01 6.95
N LYS A 93 6.75 -1.87 6.09
CA LYS A 93 8.16 -1.80 6.52
C LYS A 93 8.43 -0.61 7.44
N PHE A 94 7.83 0.54 7.15
CA PHE A 94 7.89 1.69 8.04
C PHE A 94 7.26 1.38 9.41
N CYS A 95 6.08 0.76 9.46
CA CYS A 95 5.47 0.38 10.73
C CYS A 95 6.26 -0.67 11.50
N LEU A 96 6.99 -1.57 10.84
CA LEU A 96 7.91 -2.48 11.54
C LEU A 96 9.06 -1.73 12.21
N ALA A 97 9.63 -0.72 11.54
CA ALA A 97 10.70 0.11 12.08
C ALA A 97 10.22 1.13 13.12
N SER A 98 8.98 1.60 12.98
CA SER A 98 8.33 2.58 13.86
C SER A 98 6.88 2.17 14.09
N PRO A 99 6.60 1.27 15.04
CA PRO A 99 5.24 0.80 15.29
C PRO A 99 4.30 1.92 15.73
N PRO A 100 3.06 1.98 15.22
CA PRO A 100 2.06 2.90 15.73
C PRO A 100 1.70 2.53 17.18
N LYS A 101 1.35 3.54 17.97
CA LYS A 101 0.84 3.33 19.34
C LYS A 101 -0.62 2.87 19.25
N LYS A 102 -0.97 1.86 20.06
CA LYS A 102 -2.36 1.40 20.23
C LYS A 102 -3.20 2.41 21.00
#